data_AF-A0A1H9Y580-F1
#
_entry.id   AF-A0A1H9Y580-F1
#
_cell.length_a   1.000
_cell.length_b   1.000
_cell.length_c   1.000
_cell.angle_alpha   90.00
_cell.angle_beta   90.00
_cell.angle_gamma   90.00
#
_symmetry.space_group_name_H-M   'P 1'
#
loop_
_entity.id
_entity.type
_entity.pdbx_description
1 polymer ?
#
loop_
_entity_poly.entity_id
_entity_poly.type
_entity_poly.pdbx_seq_one_letter_code
_entity_poly.pdbx_strand_id
1 'polypeptide(L)'
;MFDKLRIPFFCASVVCLVIVFAVELGTQFFLNTDKDSLATPGLGILYLAWLDWLLLFTILLMGTALIVPDRIHGRIQGIITFIVALLTLLGAIVAIFTAFGLLMLMVSLLLAVPFGTAIYFAEFADFKVGAAAATLAFIMIFKVAFVIFLVLAHQRFLQNRGLVFLIATSLVATILLGFLHGIAPPFLAYITDDIGALIIAILAAIWALFFLIGSIPAVIKALRIDRALKQ
;
A
#
# COMPACT_ATOMS: atom_id res chain seq x y z
N MET A 1 9.75 -34.32 1.63
CA MET A 1 10.35 -34.28 2.97
C MET A 1 9.70 -33.12 3.73
N PHE A 2 8.62 -33.42 4.46
CA PHE A 2 7.75 -32.54 5.25
C PHE A 2 7.72 -31.04 4.89
N ASP A 3 6.97 -30.71 3.83
CA ASP A 3 6.48 -29.38 3.48
C ASP A 3 5.41 -28.92 4.52
N LYS A 4 5.75 -28.93 5.81
CA LYS A 4 4.91 -28.37 6.86
C LYS A 4 5.24 -26.89 6.99
N LEU A 5 4.21 -26.05 6.90
CA LEU A 5 4.31 -24.62 7.17
C LEU A 5 4.97 -24.43 8.53
N ARG A 6 6.06 -23.65 8.57
CA ARG A 6 6.66 -23.26 9.84
C ARG A 6 5.89 -22.09 10.42
N ILE A 7 4.81 -22.41 11.14
CA ILE A 7 3.87 -21.48 11.77
C ILE A 7 4.57 -20.31 12.50
N PRO A 8 5.62 -20.49 13.33
CA PRO A 8 6.22 -19.36 14.03
C PRO A 8 6.83 -18.31 13.07
N PHE A 9 7.48 -18.74 12.00
CA PHE A 9 8.03 -17.83 10.99
C PHE A 9 6.93 -17.16 10.16
N PHE A 10 5.86 -17.88 9.86
CA PHE A 10 4.70 -17.30 9.18
C PHE A 10 4.06 -16.19 10.03
N CYS A 11 3.80 -16.46 11.31
CA CYS A 11 3.26 -15.46 12.23
C CYS A 11 4.20 -14.26 12.38
N ALA A 12 5.52 -14.48 12.49
CA ALA A 12 6.50 -13.39 12.54
C ALA A 12 6.44 -12.52 11.27
N SER A 13 6.32 -13.13 10.08
CA SER A 13 6.19 -12.38 8.82
C SER A 13 4.93 -11.51 8.81
N VAL A 14 3.78 -12.05 9.23
CA VAL A 14 2.52 -11.31 9.30
C VAL A 14 2.62 -10.16 10.30
N VAL A 15 3.22 -10.39 11.47
CA VAL A 15 3.43 -9.34 12.48
C VAL A 15 4.30 -8.21 11.94
N CYS A 16 5.41 -8.53 11.27
CA CYS A 16 6.27 -7.51 10.66
C CYS A 16 5.50 -6.63 9.67
N LEU A 17 4.68 -7.26 8.83
CA LEU A 17 3.91 -6.56 7.82
C LEU A 17 2.78 -5.73 8.43
N VAL A 18 2.10 -6.24 9.48
CA VAL A 18 1.10 -5.47 10.22
C VAL A 18 1.71 -4.24 10.88
N ILE A 19 2.92 -4.35 11.43
CA ILE A 19 3.67 -3.20 11.98
C ILE A 19 3.93 -2.18 10.88
N VAL A 20 4.39 -2.61 9.70
CA VAL A 20 4.62 -1.71 8.56
C VAL A 20 3.33 -0.97 8.18
N PHE A 21 2.25 -1.70 7.96
CA PHE A 21 0.97 -1.12 7.57
C PHE A 21 0.44 -0.15 8.64
N ALA A 22 0.60 -0.47 9.93
CA ALA A 22 0.21 0.40 11.02
C ALA A 22 1.04 1.69 11.07
N VAL A 23 2.34 1.61 10.77
CA VAL A 23 3.23 2.78 10.68
C VAL A 23 2.82 3.65 9.50
N GLU A 24 2.60 3.06 8.32
CA GLU A 24 2.20 3.77 7.10
C GLU A 24 0.88 4.53 7.31
N LEU A 25 -0.15 3.88 7.87
CA LEU A 25 -1.42 4.55 8.26
C LEU A 25 -1.24 5.58 9.39
N GLY A 26 -0.39 5.26 10.37
CA GLY A 26 -0.17 6.08 11.56
C GLY A 26 0.56 7.39 11.29
N THR A 27 1.29 7.50 10.17
CA THR A 27 2.04 8.72 9.82
C THR A 27 1.19 9.98 9.80
N GLN A 28 -0.07 9.91 9.37
CA GLN A 28 -0.96 11.07 9.41
C GLN A 28 -1.49 11.41 10.80
N PHE A 29 -1.62 10.42 11.69
CA PHE A 29 -2.09 10.67 13.05
C PHE A 29 -1.02 11.35 13.91
N PHE A 30 0.25 11.04 13.69
CA PHE A 30 1.37 11.69 14.38
C PHE A 30 1.67 13.10 13.87
N LEU A 31 1.24 13.46 12.65
CA LEU A 31 1.55 14.74 12.02
C LEU A 31 0.41 15.77 12.06
N ASN A 32 -0.86 15.38 12.29
CA ASN A 32 -2.04 16.27 12.24
C ASN A 32 -2.49 16.86 13.60
N THR A 33 -1.57 17.13 14.53
CA THR A 33 -1.95 17.68 15.85
C THR A 33 -2.30 19.18 15.82
N ASP A 34 -2.02 19.90 14.73
CA ASP A 34 -2.30 21.35 14.62
C ASP A 34 -3.37 21.65 13.55
N LYS A 35 -4.57 22.04 14.01
CA LYS A 35 -5.81 22.18 13.22
C LYS A 35 -6.10 23.59 12.66
N ASP A 36 -5.08 24.41 12.37
CA ASP A 36 -5.30 25.79 11.84
C ASP A 36 -4.45 26.15 10.61
N SER A 37 -3.74 25.18 10.03
CA SER A 37 -2.94 25.34 8.80
C SER A 37 -3.53 24.43 7.70
N LEU A 38 -3.24 24.71 6.42
CA LEU A 38 -3.66 23.82 5.34
C LEU A 38 -3.15 22.41 5.70
N ALA A 39 -3.89 21.37 5.33
CA ALA A 39 -3.43 20.02 5.58
C ALA A 39 -2.06 19.87 4.88
N THR A 40 -1.00 19.77 5.68
CA THR A 40 0.39 19.55 5.26
C THR A 40 0.83 18.08 5.45
N PRO A 41 0.01 17.05 5.15
CA PRO A 41 0.51 15.70 5.28
C PRO A 41 1.41 15.38 4.09
N GLY A 42 2.60 14.85 4.37
CA GLY A 42 3.28 14.01 3.38
C GLY A 42 2.40 12.80 3.07
N LEU A 43 1.92 12.69 1.83
CA LEU A 43 1.01 11.64 1.37
C LEU A 43 1.75 10.38 0.91
N GLY A 44 3.03 10.50 0.56
CA GLY A 44 3.82 9.40 -0.02
C GLY A 44 3.84 8.16 0.87
N ILE A 45 4.20 8.34 2.15
CA ILE A 45 4.27 7.22 3.11
C ILE A 45 2.88 6.63 3.36
N LEU A 46 1.85 7.47 3.49
CA LEU A 46 0.48 6.98 3.66
C LEU A 46 0.06 6.10 2.46
N TYR A 47 0.44 6.48 1.24
CA TYR A 47 -0.03 5.79 0.05
C TYR A 47 0.63 4.42 -0.15
N LEU A 48 1.80 4.19 0.46
CA LEU A 48 2.37 2.84 0.55
C LEU A 48 1.42 1.85 1.23
N ALA A 49 0.60 2.32 2.19
CA ALA A 49 -0.37 1.50 2.90
C ALA A 49 -1.36 0.82 1.96
N TRP A 50 -1.69 1.42 0.81
CA TRP A 50 -2.57 0.79 -0.18
C TRP A 50 -1.96 -0.46 -0.80
N LEU A 51 -0.66 -0.44 -1.11
CA LEU A 51 0.06 -1.62 -1.63
C LEU A 51 0.22 -2.67 -0.53
N ASP A 52 0.59 -2.25 0.67
CA ASP A 52 0.86 -3.15 1.79
C ASP A 52 -0.42 -3.79 2.33
N TRP A 53 -1.56 -3.10 2.22
CA TRP A 53 -2.88 -3.68 2.46
C TRP A 53 -3.17 -4.86 1.54
N LEU A 54 -2.93 -4.72 0.23
CA LEU A 54 -3.10 -5.82 -0.73
C LEU A 54 -2.14 -6.97 -0.45
N LEU A 55 -0.93 -6.66 0.00
CA LEU A 55 0.10 -7.62 0.34
C LEU A 55 -0.29 -8.42 1.60
N LEU A 56 -0.73 -7.74 2.67
CA LEU A 56 -1.32 -8.35 3.87
C LEU A 56 -2.48 -9.26 3.52
N PHE A 57 -3.41 -8.73 2.74
CA PHE A 57 -4.60 -9.46 2.30
C PHE A 57 -4.22 -10.77 1.60
N THR A 58 -3.28 -10.71 0.67
CA THR A 58 -2.82 -11.88 -0.09
C THR A 58 -2.22 -12.96 0.82
N ILE A 59 -1.42 -12.56 1.80
CA ILE A 59 -0.74 -13.50 2.70
C ILE A 59 -1.72 -14.10 3.70
N LEU A 60 -2.66 -13.31 4.21
CA LEU A 60 -3.73 -13.81 5.07
C LEU A 60 -4.62 -14.80 4.31
N LEU A 61 -4.96 -14.52 3.04
CA LEU A 61 -5.71 -15.47 2.21
C LEU A 61 -4.97 -16.79 1.98
N MET A 62 -3.65 -16.73 1.74
CA MET A 62 -2.86 -17.95 1.60
C MET A 62 -2.72 -18.68 2.93
N GLY A 63 -2.52 -17.97 4.04
CA GLY A 63 -2.42 -18.54 5.39
C GLY A 63 -3.71 -19.23 5.84
N THR A 64 -4.85 -18.62 5.56
CA THR A 64 -6.17 -19.20 5.86
C THR A 64 -6.46 -20.45 5.02
N ALA A 65 -5.93 -20.55 3.81
CA ALA A 65 -6.03 -21.75 2.97
C ALA A 65 -5.38 -22.99 3.61
N LEU A 66 -4.44 -22.83 4.55
CA LEU A 66 -3.82 -23.96 5.24
C LEU A 66 -4.70 -24.55 6.36
N ILE A 67 -5.71 -23.81 6.81
CA ILE A 67 -6.58 -24.21 7.93
C ILE A 67 -7.97 -24.61 7.42
N VAL A 68 -8.46 -23.97 6.35
CA VAL A 68 -9.84 -24.12 5.86
C VAL A 68 -9.92 -25.16 4.72
N PRO A 69 -10.91 -26.07 4.73
CA PRO A 69 -11.12 -27.03 3.64
C PRO A 69 -11.35 -26.36 2.27
N ASP A 70 -10.70 -26.89 1.22
CA ASP A 70 -10.61 -26.33 -0.14
C ASP A 70 -11.96 -25.93 -0.79
N ARG A 71 -13.04 -26.65 -0.45
CA ARG A 71 -14.37 -26.45 -1.07
C ARG A 71 -15.04 -25.15 -0.63
N ILE A 72 -14.83 -24.74 0.62
CA ILE A 72 -15.41 -23.53 1.20
C ILE A 72 -14.49 -22.34 0.92
N HIS A 73 -13.18 -22.58 1.00
CA HIS A 73 -12.14 -21.56 0.84
C HIS A 73 -12.25 -20.84 -0.51
N GLY A 74 -12.33 -21.58 -1.63
CA GLY A 74 -12.30 -20.98 -2.96
C GLY A 74 -13.47 -20.03 -3.28
N ARG A 75 -14.66 -20.23 -2.67
CA ARG A 75 -15.85 -19.38 -2.92
C ARG A 75 -15.80 -18.11 -2.10
N ILE A 76 -15.60 -18.27 -0.79
CA ILE A 76 -15.52 -17.15 0.15
C ILE A 76 -14.34 -16.27 -0.22
N GLN A 77 -13.19 -16.87 -0.52
CA GLN A 77 -12.00 -16.14 -0.98
C GLN A 77 -12.29 -15.31 -2.24
N GLY A 78 -13.02 -15.85 -3.22
CA GLY A 78 -13.37 -15.13 -4.44
C GLY A 78 -14.19 -13.87 -4.17
N ILE A 79 -15.24 -13.99 -3.35
CA ILE A 79 -16.12 -12.85 -2.99
C ILE A 79 -15.35 -11.82 -2.17
N ILE A 80 -14.58 -12.24 -1.17
CA ILE A 80 -13.77 -11.33 -0.36
C ILE A 80 -12.74 -10.62 -1.23
N THR A 81 -12.07 -11.32 -2.14
CA THR A 81 -11.09 -10.73 -3.06
C THR A 81 -11.75 -9.69 -3.96
N PHE A 82 -12.96 -9.96 -4.46
CA PHE A 82 -13.70 -8.99 -5.27
C PHE A 82 -14.01 -7.72 -4.48
N ILE A 83 -14.53 -7.85 -3.24
CA ILE A 83 -14.87 -6.71 -2.39
C ILE A 83 -13.62 -5.90 -2.04
N VAL A 84 -12.55 -6.56 -1.58
CA VAL A 84 -11.30 -5.90 -1.22
C VAL A 84 -10.70 -5.19 -2.43
N ALA A 85 -10.63 -5.85 -3.58
CA ALA A 85 -10.12 -5.24 -4.81
C ALA A 85 -10.94 -4.04 -5.27
N LEU A 86 -12.27 -4.12 -5.18
CA LEU A 86 -13.17 -3.02 -5.51
C LEU A 86 -12.96 -1.81 -4.57
N LEU A 87 -12.90 -2.05 -3.26
CA LEU A 87 -12.67 -0.99 -2.28
C LEU A 87 -11.28 -0.37 -2.43
N THR A 88 -10.24 -1.18 -2.66
CA THR A 88 -8.89 -0.67 -2.92
C THR A 88 -8.83 0.12 -4.23
N LEU A 89 -9.54 -0.31 -5.28
CA LEU A 89 -9.60 0.44 -6.54
C LEU A 89 -10.26 1.81 -6.35
N LEU A 90 -11.41 1.86 -5.67
CA LEU A 90 -12.09 3.13 -5.37
C LEU A 90 -11.21 4.03 -4.48
N GLY A 91 -10.58 3.45 -3.45
CA GLY A 91 -9.64 4.16 -2.57
C GLY A 91 -8.44 4.72 -3.33
N ALA A 92 -7.85 3.94 -4.24
CA ALA A 92 -6.74 4.37 -5.08
C ALA A 92 -7.15 5.50 -6.05
N ILE A 93 -8.36 5.46 -6.62
CA ILE A 93 -8.88 6.54 -7.46
C ILE A 93 -9.00 7.84 -6.66
N VAL A 94 -9.58 7.79 -5.45
CA VAL A 94 -9.67 8.96 -4.56
C VAL A 94 -8.28 9.47 -4.21
N ALA A 95 -7.35 8.57 -3.88
CA ALA A 95 -5.96 8.91 -3.58
C ALA A 95 -5.27 9.62 -4.77
N ILE A 96 -5.47 9.16 -6.00
CA ILE A 96 -4.94 9.82 -7.20
C ILE A 96 -5.46 11.26 -7.31
N PHE A 97 -6.77 11.48 -7.16
CA PHE A 97 -7.34 12.83 -7.24
C PHE A 97 -6.85 13.74 -6.11
N THR A 98 -6.70 13.21 -4.90
CA THR A 98 -6.17 13.98 -3.75
C THR A 98 -4.72 14.39 -3.98
N ALA A 99 -3.83 13.45 -4.33
CA ALA A 99 -2.42 13.76 -4.60
C ALA A 99 -2.27 14.70 -5.80
N PHE A 100 -3.04 14.50 -6.87
CA PHE A 100 -3.01 15.38 -8.02
C PHE A 100 -3.52 16.80 -7.69
N GLY A 101 -4.59 16.90 -6.89
CA GLY A 101 -5.12 18.18 -6.42
C GLY A 101 -4.11 18.96 -5.57
N LEU A 102 -3.44 18.28 -4.64
CA LEU A 102 -2.41 18.88 -3.79
C LEU A 102 -1.20 19.30 -4.62
N LEU A 103 -0.72 18.43 -5.52
CA LEU A 103 0.38 18.74 -6.43
C LEU A 103 0.10 19.99 -7.29
N MET A 104 -1.09 20.06 -7.90
CA MET A 104 -1.50 21.22 -8.70
C MET A 104 -1.58 22.49 -7.87
N LEU A 105 -2.09 22.42 -6.63
CA LEU A 105 -2.14 23.55 -5.70
C LEU A 105 -0.72 24.04 -5.38
N MET A 106 0.17 23.13 -5.01
CA MET A 106 1.54 23.45 -4.61
C MET A 106 2.35 24.08 -5.75
N VAL A 107 2.28 23.48 -6.94
CA VAL A 107 2.93 24.01 -8.14
C VAL A 107 2.36 25.37 -8.52
N SER A 108 1.04 25.54 -8.44
CA SER A 108 0.39 26.83 -8.75
C SER A 108 0.80 27.93 -7.77
N LEU A 109 0.86 27.61 -6.47
CA LEU A 109 1.34 28.56 -5.46
C LEU A 109 2.81 28.94 -5.72
N LEU A 110 3.68 27.96 -5.96
CA LEU A 110 5.11 28.21 -6.20
C LEU A 110 5.34 29.15 -7.40
N LEU A 111 4.61 28.96 -8.49
CA LEU A 111 4.73 29.77 -9.72
C LEU A 111 4.03 31.14 -9.64
N ALA A 112 3.12 31.34 -8.71
CA ALA A 112 2.35 32.57 -8.56
C ALA A 112 3.15 33.67 -7.81
N VAL A 113 4.21 34.17 -8.45
CA VAL A 113 5.05 35.25 -7.90
C VAL A 113 4.28 36.58 -7.87
N PRO A 114 4.33 37.37 -6.78
CA PRO A 114 5.07 37.14 -5.54
C PRO A 114 4.24 36.49 -4.41
N PHE A 115 2.92 36.65 -4.43
CA PHE A 115 2.07 36.34 -3.29
C PHE A 115 1.83 34.84 -3.09
N GLY A 116 1.64 34.07 -4.16
CA GLY A 116 1.47 32.61 -4.06
C GLY A 116 2.75 31.93 -3.61
N THR A 117 3.90 32.41 -4.08
CA THR A 117 5.20 31.89 -3.65
C THR A 117 5.40 32.13 -2.16
N ALA A 118 4.99 33.29 -1.63
CA ALA A 118 5.04 33.56 -0.19
C ALA A 118 4.19 32.58 0.63
N ILE A 119 2.97 32.25 0.15
CA ILE A 119 2.11 31.24 0.79
C ILE A 119 2.73 29.85 0.72
N TYR A 120 3.31 29.48 -0.43
CA TYR A 120 4.03 28.22 -0.58
C TYR A 120 5.15 28.09 0.45
N PHE A 121 5.97 29.13 0.62
CA PHE A 121 7.06 29.08 1.59
C PHE A 121 6.59 29.10 3.04
N ALA A 122 5.46 29.77 3.33
CA ALA A 122 4.88 29.78 4.67
C ALA A 122 4.35 28.39 5.08
N GLU A 123 3.76 27.65 4.13
CA GLU A 123 3.01 26.43 4.43
C GLU A 123 3.79 25.14 4.12
N PHE A 124 4.54 25.12 3.02
CA PHE A 124 5.10 23.90 2.42
C PHE A 124 6.63 23.89 2.31
N ALA A 125 7.35 24.90 2.81
CA ALA A 125 8.81 24.88 2.70
C ALA A 125 9.50 24.03 3.78
N ASP A 126 8.85 23.80 4.92
CA ASP A 126 9.44 23.05 6.05
C ASP A 126 9.01 21.58 6.05
N PHE A 127 9.50 20.81 5.08
CA PHE A 127 9.34 19.36 5.10
C PHE A 127 10.39 18.72 6.00
N LYS A 128 9.96 17.91 6.97
CA LYS A 128 10.85 17.13 7.85
C LYS A 128 11.44 15.92 7.12
N VAL A 129 12.33 16.16 6.14
CA VAL A 129 13.01 15.12 5.33
C VAL A 129 13.64 14.04 6.21
N GLY A 130 14.30 14.45 7.31
CA GLY A 130 14.95 13.51 8.24
C GLY A 130 13.96 12.56 8.93
N ALA A 131 12.78 13.05 9.32
CA ALA A 131 11.75 12.22 9.92
C ALA A 131 11.14 11.25 8.89
N ALA A 132 10.84 11.74 7.69
CA ALA A 132 10.34 10.91 6.60
C ALA A 132 11.33 9.80 6.21
N ALA A 133 12.62 10.14 6.11
CA ALA A 133 13.68 9.16 5.83
C ALA A 133 13.82 8.11 6.95
N ALA A 134 13.72 8.51 8.21
CA ALA A 134 13.74 7.57 9.34
C ALA A 134 12.55 6.61 9.31
N THR A 135 11.34 7.11 9.02
CA THR A 135 10.14 6.28 8.87
C THR A 135 10.26 5.31 7.69
N LEU A 136 10.75 5.76 6.54
CA LEU A 136 10.97 4.90 5.37
C LEU A 136 12.03 3.83 5.63
N ALA A 137 13.12 4.17 6.34
CA ALA A 137 14.14 3.21 6.74
C ALA A 137 13.57 2.15 7.71
N PHE A 138 12.75 2.58 8.67
CA PHE A 138 12.05 1.68 9.59
C PHE A 138 11.12 0.73 8.82
N ILE A 139 10.28 1.26 7.92
CA ILE A 139 9.41 0.48 7.04
C ILE A 139 10.22 -0.53 6.23
N MET A 140 11.32 -0.10 5.62
CA MET A 140 12.17 -0.96 4.80
C MET A 140 12.75 -2.13 5.59
N ILE A 141 13.28 -1.89 6.80
CA ILE A 141 13.81 -2.94 7.67
C ILE A 141 12.75 -4.01 7.93
N PHE A 142 11.53 -3.59 8.27
CA PHE A 142 10.45 -4.53 8.54
C PHE A 142 9.94 -5.24 7.27
N LYS A 143 9.93 -4.58 6.10
CA LYS A 143 9.62 -5.24 4.82
C LYS A 143 10.65 -6.31 4.48
N VAL A 144 11.94 -6.02 4.69
CA VAL A 144 13.01 -7.02 4.48
C VAL A 144 12.88 -8.18 5.47
N ALA A 145 12.66 -7.89 6.75
CA ALA A 145 12.44 -8.92 7.77
C ALA A 145 11.21 -9.80 7.43
N PHE A 146 10.12 -9.18 6.98
CA PHE A 146 8.93 -9.84 6.48
C PHE A 146 9.27 -10.82 5.34
N VAL A 147 10.03 -10.39 4.33
CA VAL A 147 10.44 -11.27 3.21
C VAL A 147 11.28 -12.44 3.72
N ILE A 148 12.28 -12.18 4.57
CA ILE A 148 13.14 -13.24 5.13
C ILE A 148 12.29 -14.27 5.89
N PHE A 149 11.39 -13.84 6.77
CA PHE A 149 10.53 -14.74 7.52
C PHE A 149 9.55 -15.51 6.63
N LEU A 150 9.03 -14.89 5.57
CA LEU A 150 8.15 -15.57 4.62
C LEU A 150 8.89 -16.68 3.85
N VAL A 151 10.14 -16.44 3.43
CA VAL A 151 10.99 -17.46 2.79
C VAL A 151 11.30 -18.60 3.76
N LEU A 152 11.61 -18.30 5.02
CA LEU A 152 11.86 -19.31 6.05
C LEU A 152 10.58 -20.08 6.44
N ALA A 153 9.41 -19.46 6.30
CA ALA A 153 8.13 -20.09 6.60
C ALA A 153 7.77 -21.18 5.60
N HIS A 154 7.85 -20.88 4.30
CA HIS A 154 7.59 -21.86 3.24
C HIS A 154 8.01 -21.39 1.84
N GLN A 155 8.69 -22.25 1.06
CA GLN A 155 9.12 -21.91 -0.30
C GLN A 155 7.98 -21.76 -1.32
N ARG A 156 6.82 -22.39 -1.08
CA ARG A 156 5.68 -22.29 -2.01
C ARG A 156 5.12 -20.87 -2.14
N PHE A 157 5.32 -20.00 -1.14
CA PHE A 157 4.93 -18.60 -1.25
C PHE A 157 5.71 -17.87 -2.35
N LEU A 158 7.01 -18.16 -2.50
CA LEU A 158 7.85 -17.61 -3.57
C LEU A 158 7.51 -18.17 -4.95
N GLN A 159 6.82 -19.31 -5.03
CA GLN A 159 6.37 -19.86 -6.31
C GLN A 159 5.17 -19.09 -6.87
N ASN A 160 4.45 -18.35 -6.03
CA ASN A 160 3.37 -17.49 -6.49
C ASN A 160 3.95 -16.21 -7.09
N ARG A 161 4.03 -16.17 -8.43
CA ARG A 161 4.53 -15.03 -9.20
C ARG A 161 3.81 -13.72 -8.84
N GLY A 162 2.49 -13.77 -8.62
CA GLY A 162 1.70 -12.60 -8.25
C GLY A 162 2.16 -12.01 -6.92
N LEU A 163 2.35 -12.85 -5.90
CA LEU A 163 2.86 -12.41 -4.60
C LEU A 163 4.27 -11.83 -4.71
N VAL A 164 5.17 -12.49 -5.46
CA VAL A 164 6.55 -12.01 -5.63
C VAL A 164 6.59 -10.64 -6.31
N PHE A 165 5.81 -10.42 -7.36
CA PHE A 165 5.73 -9.11 -8.02
C PHE A 165 5.11 -8.04 -7.12
N LEU A 166 4.12 -8.37 -6.28
CA LEU A 166 3.52 -7.44 -5.35
C LEU A 166 4.52 -7.02 -4.25
N ILE A 167 5.27 -7.99 -3.69
CA ILE A 167 6.37 -7.73 -2.76
C ILE A 167 7.43 -6.83 -3.41
N ALA A 168 7.86 -7.15 -4.63
CA ALA A 168 8.83 -6.34 -5.35
C ALA A 168 8.33 -4.92 -5.58
N THR A 169 7.05 -4.75 -5.94
CA THR A 169 6.45 -3.43 -6.16
C THR A 169 6.43 -2.60 -4.88
N SER A 170 6.04 -3.21 -3.75
CA SER A 170 6.04 -2.54 -2.43
C SER A 170 7.46 -2.11 -2.01
N LEU A 171 8.47 -2.98 -2.18
CA LEU A 171 9.87 -2.64 -1.89
C LEU A 171 10.38 -1.52 -2.79
N VAL A 172 10.15 -1.62 -4.11
CA VAL A 172 10.57 -0.60 -5.09
C VAL A 172 9.90 0.74 -4.79
N ALA A 173 8.61 0.75 -4.43
CA ALA A 173 7.89 1.96 -4.03
C ALA A 173 8.51 2.64 -2.80
N THR A 174 8.91 1.87 -1.78
CA THR A 174 9.59 2.42 -0.60
C THR A 174 10.98 2.97 -0.94
N ILE A 175 11.75 2.28 -1.80
CA ILE A 175 13.04 2.79 -2.30
C ILE A 175 12.84 4.07 -3.11
N LEU A 176 11.84 4.10 -4.00
CA LEU A 176 11.51 5.24 -4.84
C LEU A 176 11.24 6.49 -3.99
N LEU A 177 10.41 6.38 -2.94
CA LEU A 177 10.15 7.51 -2.03
C LEU A 177 11.42 7.99 -1.34
N GLY A 178 12.24 7.07 -0.80
CA GLY A 178 13.49 7.44 -0.16
C GLY A 178 14.45 8.15 -1.10
N PHE A 179 14.50 7.72 -2.37
CA PHE A 179 15.29 8.35 -3.41
C PHE A 179 14.76 9.74 -3.79
N LEU A 180 13.44 9.90 -3.94
CA LEU A 180 12.80 11.19 -4.21
C LEU A 180 13.07 12.21 -3.10
N HIS A 181 12.93 11.80 -1.84
CA HIS A 181 13.24 12.66 -0.68
C HIS A 181 14.73 12.99 -0.56
N GLY A 182 15.61 12.11 -1.04
CA GLY A 182 17.07 12.32 -0.97
C GLY A 182 17.63 13.26 -2.04
N ILE A 183 16.93 13.44 -3.17
CA ILE A 183 17.38 14.30 -4.28
C ILE A 183 16.76 15.69 -4.21
N ALA A 184 15.53 15.79 -3.72
CA ALA A 184 14.80 17.05 -3.67
C ALA A 184 15.46 18.03 -2.69
N PRO A 185 15.66 19.31 -3.08
CA PRO A 185 15.89 20.36 -2.12
C PRO A 185 14.76 20.40 -1.07
N PRO A 186 15.04 20.74 0.20
CA PRO A 186 14.04 20.68 1.28
C PRO A 186 12.74 21.45 0.97
N PHE A 187 12.84 22.60 0.31
CA PHE A 187 11.68 23.41 -0.07
C PHE A 187 10.82 22.80 -1.19
N LEU A 188 11.30 21.80 -1.93
CA LEU A 188 10.53 21.06 -2.94
C LEU A 188 10.09 19.67 -2.46
N ALA A 189 10.48 19.28 -1.24
CA ALA A 189 10.32 17.91 -0.76
C ALA A 189 8.85 17.46 -0.73
N TYR A 190 7.91 18.34 -0.36
CA TYR A 190 6.47 18.03 -0.43
C TYR A 190 5.98 17.77 -1.86
N ILE A 191 6.41 18.57 -2.85
CA ILE A 191 6.05 18.33 -4.27
C ILE A 191 6.58 16.96 -4.71
N THR A 192 7.81 16.62 -4.33
CA THR A 192 8.39 15.31 -4.68
C THR A 192 7.74 14.15 -3.92
N ASP A 193 7.28 14.37 -2.70
CA ASP A 193 6.51 13.40 -1.93
C ASP A 193 5.17 13.09 -2.60
N ASP A 194 4.44 14.12 -3.05
CA ASP A 194 3.17 13.96 -3.78
C ASP A 194 3.34 13.28 -5.13
N ILE A 195 4.44 13.55 -5.85
CA ILE A 195 4.77 12.81 -7.08
C ILE A 195 4.97 11.33 -6.75
N GLY A 196 5.69 11.02 -5.68
CA GLY A 196 5.86 9.65 -5.19
C GLY A 196 4.53 9.00 -4.82
N ALA A 197 3.68 9.72 -4.09
CA ALA A 197 2.34 9.29 -3.71
C ALA A 197 1.51 8.96 -4.96
N LEU A 198 1.50 9.83 -5.96
CA LEU A 198 0.76 9.63 -7.22
C LEU A 198 1.20 8.35 -7.93
N ILE A 199 2.51 8.12 -8.05
CA ILE A 199 3.06 6.88 -8.65
C ILE A 199 2.58 5.66 -7.87
N ILE A 200 2.62 5.69 -6.54
CA ILE A 200 2.21 4.59 -5.68
C ILE A 200 0.71 4.30 -5.80
N ALA A 201 -0.13 5.35 -5.83
CA ALA A 201 -1.57 5.19 -6.01
C ALA A 201 -1.91 4.56 -7.37
N ILE A 202 -1.20 4.95 -8.43
CA ILE A 202 -1.34 4.32 -9.75
C ILE A 202 -0.95 2.84 -9.69
N LEU A 203 0.18 2.49 -9.05
CA LEU A 203 0.60 1.11 -8.86
C LEU A 203 -0.44 0.30 -8.07
N ALA A 204 -1.00 0.88 -7.00
CA ALA A 204 -2.06 0.26 -6.20
C ALA A 204 -3.33 0.03 -7.03
N ALA A 205 -3.73 1.00 -7.86
CA ALA A 205 -4.88 0.86 -8.77
C ALA A 205 -4.66 -0.25 -9.81
N ILE A 206 -3.46 -0.35 -10.38
CA ILE A 206 -3.09 -1.42 -11.32
C ILE A 206 -3.22 -2.78 -10.63
N TRP A 207 -2.65 -2.94 -9.44
CA TRP A 207 -2.75 -4.16 -8.67
C TRP A 207 -4.21 -4.49 -8.31
N ALA A 208 -4.98 -3.52 -7.81
CA ALA A 208 -6.39 -3.70 -7.51
C ALA A 208 -7.18 -4.20 -8.73
N LEU A 209 -6.88 -3.68 -9.93
CA LEU A 209 -7.49 -4.15 -11.17
C LEU A 209 -7.12 -5.62 -11.48
N PHE A 210 -5.85 -6.01 -11.29
CA PHE A 210 -5.44 -7.41 -11.44
C PHE A 210 -6.19 -8.35 -10.47
N PHE A 211 -6.34 -7.97 -9.20
CA PHE A 211 -7.12 -8.75 -8.23
C PHE A 211 -8.61 -8.79 -8.59
N LEU A 212 -9.17 -7.67 -9.05
CA LEU A 212 -10.57 -7.58 -9.46
C LEU A 212 -10.86 -8.53 -10.63
N ILE A 213 -10.05 -8.48 -11.69
CA ILE A 213 -10.16 -9.37 -12.85
C ILE A 213 -9.98 -10.83 -12.42
N GLY A 214 -8.98 -11.12 -11.58
CA GLY A 214 -8.71 -12.46 -11.06
C GLY A 214 -9.85 -13.05 -10.23
N SER A 215 -10.68 -12.21 -9.61
CA SER A 215 -11.82 -12.65 -8.78
C SER A 215 -13.08 -13.01 -9.58
N ILE A 216 -13.22 -12.53 -10.82
CA ILE A 216 -14.42 -12.74 -11.67
C ILE A 216 -14.80 -14.23 -11.82
N PRO A 217 -13.89 -15.17 -12.13
CA PRO A 217 -14.26 -16.57 -12.31
C PRO A 217 -14.82 -17.21 -11.04
N ALA A 218 -14.33 -16.79 -9.87
CA ALA A 218 -14.80 -17.29 -8.58
C ALA A 218 -16.22 -16.77 -8.27
N VAL A 219 -16.49 -15.50 -8.59
CA VAL A 219 -17.83 -14.91 -8.46
C VAL A 219 -18.84 -15.61 -9.38
N ILE A 220 -18.49 -15.87 -10.64
CA ILE A 220 -19.37 -16.59 -11.57
C ILE A 220 -19.68 -18.00 -11.05
N LYS A 221 -18.70 -18.72 -10.50
CA LYS A 221 -18.90 -20.06 -9.92
C LYS A 221 -19.82 -20.02 -8.70
N ALA A 222 -19.74 -18.98 -7.87
CA ALA A 222 -20.64 -18.81 -6.73
C ALA A 222 -22.09 -18.60 -7.19
N LEU A 223 -22.32 -17.73 -8.19
CA LEU A 223 -23.66 -17.41 -8.70
C LEU A 223 -24.34 -18.56 -9.45
N ARG A 224 -23.58 -19.47 -10.08
CA ARG A 224 -24.15 -20.61 -10.83
C ARG A 224 -24.84 -21.64 -9.95
N ILE A 225 -24.45 -21.78 -8.68
CA ILE A 225 -24.99 -22.81 -7.77
C ILE A 225 -26.34 -22.38 -7.18
N ASP A 226 -26.56 -21.09 -6.97
CA ASP A 226 -27.89 -20.57 -6.60
C ASP A 226 -28.96 -20.90 -7.65
N ARG A 227 -28.57 -21.01 -8.94
CA ARG A 227 -29.49 -21.48 -9.98
C ARG A 227 -29.77 -22.98 -9.90
N ALA A 228 -28.83 -23.79 -9.39
CA ALA A 228 -29.00 -25.24 -9.25
C ALA A 228 -29.78 -25.63 -7.99
N LEU A 229 -29.83 -24.76 -6.97
CA LEU A 229 -30.65 -24.96 -5.75
C LEU A 229 -32.08 -24.44 -5.89
N LYS A 230 -32.38 -23.69 -6.97
CA LYS A 230 -33.72 -23.18 -7.29
C LYS A 230 -34.50 -24.06 -8.28
N GLN A 231 -33.91 -25.18 -8.72
CA GLN A 231 -34.57 -26.25 -9.48
C GLN A 231 -34.75 -27.46 -8.58
#